data_AF-A0A6G3WU19-F1
#
_entry.id   AF-A0A6G3WU19-F1
#
_cell.length_a   1.000
_cell.length_b   1.000
_cell.length_c   1.000
_cell.angle_alpha   90.00
_cell.angle_beta   90.00
_cell.angle_gamma   90.00
#
_symmetry.space_group_name_H-M   'P 1'
#
loop_
_entity.id
_entity.type
_entity.pdbx_description
1 polymer ?
#
loop_
_entity_poly.entity_id
_entity_poly.type
_entity_poly.pdbx_seq_one_letter_code
_entity_poly.pdbx_strand_id
1 'polypeptide(L)' 'ELSEFLRTRRAKLRPGDVGLPEFGRHRRVPGLRREELAQLAGVSVAYYTRLEQGNGRNVSAEVLDAIARALRLTDAESA' A
#
# COMPACT_ATOMS: atom_id res chain seq x y z
N GLU A 1 2.41 -10.11 -11.17
CA GLU A 1 2.65 -10.74 -9.85
C GLU A 1 2.78 -9.70 -8.73
N LEU A 2 3.88 -8.96 -8.59
CA LEU A 2 4.01 -7.95 -7.52
C LEU A 2 2.97 -6.81 -7.60
N SER A 3 2.75 -6.24 -8.78
CA SER A 3 1.81 -5.12 -8.97
C SER A 3 0.38 -5.47 -8.57
N GLU A 4 -0.07 -6.67 -8.92
CA GLU A 4 -1.38 -7.22 -8.58
C GLU A 4 -1.48 -7.58 -7.10
N PHE A 5 -0.42 -8.16 -6.53
CA PHE A 5 -0.32 -8.42 -5.10
C PHE A 5 -0.51 -7.12 -4.29
N LEU A 6 0.25 -6.07 -4.61
CA LEU A 6 0.15 -4.77 -3.94
C LEU A 6 -1.26 -4.17 -4.02
N ARG A 7 -1.88 -4.21 -5.21
CA ARG A 7 -3.25 -3.73 -5.41
C ARG A 7 -4.26 -4.50 -4.56
N THR A 8 -4.15 -5.83 -4.54
CA THR A 8 -5.06 -6.71 -3.82
C THR A 8 -4.94 -6.52 -2.30
N ARG A 9 -3.71 -6.42 -1.79
CA ARG A 9 -3.46 -6.17 -0.36
C ARG A 9 -3.99 -4.80 0.07
N ARG A 10 -3.72 -3.76 -0.71
CA ARG A 10 -4.22 -2.41 -0.42
C ARG A 10 -5.75 -2.35 -0.42
N ALA A 11 -6.41 -3.07 -1.33
CA ALA A 11 -7.87 -3.11 -1.42
C ALA A 11 -8.54 -3.83 -0.23
N LYS A 12 -7.81 -4.69 0.49
CA LYS A 12 -8.31 -5.43 1.66
C LYS A 12 -8.23 -4.64 2.97
N LEU A 13 -7.34 -3.66 3.07
CA LEU A 13 -7.20 -2.83 4.27
C LEU A 13 -8.14 -1.64 4.23
N ARG A 14 -8.82 -1.38 5.35
CA ARG A 14 -9.56 -0.14 5.59
C ARG A 14 -8.71 0.87 6.36
N PRO A 15 -9.01 2.17 6.26
CA PRO A 15 -8.29 3.20 7.01
C PRO A 15 -8.25 2.92 8.52
N GLY A 16 -9.38 2.50 9.09
CA GLY A 16 -9.46 2.15 10.51
C GLY A 16 -8.51 1.01 10.90
N ASP A 17 -8.24 0.06 10.00
CA ASP A 17 -7.32 -1.05 10.28
C ASP A 17 -5.89 -0.54 10.48
N VAL A 18 -5.52 0.60 9.89
CA VAL A 18 -4.18 1.21 9.97
C VAL A 18 -4.14 2.47 10.83
N GLY A 19 -5.19 2.71 11.62
CA GLY A 19 -5.29 3.88 12.52
C GLY A 19 -5.51 5.20 11.79
N LEU A 20 -5.87 5.15 10.50
CA LEU A 20 -6.24 6.33 9.75
C LEU A 20 -7.72 6.65 9.93
N PRO A 21 -8.08 7.92 10.17
CA PRO A 21 -9.47 8.36 10.19
C PRO A 21 -10.12 8.20 8.81
N GLU A 22 -11.39 7.76 8.80
CA GLU A 22 -12.19 7.72 7.57
C GLU A 22 -12.70 9.13 7.24
N PHE A 23 -11.88 9.94 6.56
CA PHE A 23 -12.30 11.25 6.09
C PHE A 23 -13.01 11.18 4.73
N GLY A 24 -14.26 11.66 4.66
CA GLY A 24 -14.94 12.01 3.41
C GLY A 24 -16.35 11.42 3.24
N ARG A 25 -17.24 12.18 2.57
CA ARG A 25 -18.64 11.78 2.37
C ARG A 25 -18.82 10.54 1.47
N HIS A 26 -17.92 10.24 0.53
CA HIS A 26 -17.96 9.01 -0.30
C HIS A 26 -16.56 8.53 -0.73
N ARG A 27 -16.17 7.32 -0.31
CA ARG A 27 -14.95 6.63 -0.75
C ARG A 27 -15.22 5.88 -2.06
N ARG A 28 -14.37 6.06 -3.07
CA ARG A 28 -14.50 5.40 -4.40
C ARG A 28 -13.75 4.06 -4.52
N VAL A 29 -12.91 3.74 -3.54
CA VAL A 29 -12.13 2.50 -3.49
C VAL A 29 -12.54 1.68 -2.27
N PRO A 30 -12.58 0.33 -2.36
CA PRO A 30 -13.06 -0.49 -1.24
C PRO A 30 -12.11 -0.48 -0.03
N GLY A 31 -10.81 -0.27 -0.24
CA GLY A 31 -9.79 -0.24 0.80
C GLY A 31 -9.00 1.07 0.84
N LEU A 32 -7.73 1.02 1.22
CA LEU A 32 -6.86 2.18 1.33
C LEU A 32 -6.67 2.87 -0.02
N ARG A 33 -6.61 4.20 -0.01
CA ARG A 33 -6.16 5.02 -1.13
C ARG A 33 -4.65 4.86 -1.30
N ARG A 34 -4.17 5.16 -2.51
CA ARG A 34 -2.72 5.20 -2.76
C ARG A 34 -2.02 6.26 -1.91
N GLU A 35 -2.68 7.39 -1.70
CA GLU A 35 -2.19 8.50 -0.86
C GLU A 35 -2.02 8.06 0.59
N GLU A 36 -3.05 7.42 1.16
CA GLU A 36 -3.04 6.88 2.53
C GLU A 36 -1.90 5.87 2.71
N LEU A 37 -1.75 4.94 1.77
CA LEU A 37 -0.70 3.93 1.87
C LEU A 37 0.71 4.52 1.67
N ALA A 38 0.87 5.44 0.72
CA ALA A 38 2.14 6.11 0.49
C ALA A 38 2.58 6.92 1.72
N GLN A 39 1.62 7.58 2.39
CA GLN A 39 1.86 8.26 3.66
C GLN A 39 2.34 7.29 4.75
N LEU A 40 1.67 6.15 4.91
CA LEU A 40 2.06 5.13 5.90
C LEU A 40 3.44 4.54 5.64
N ALA A 41 3.79 4.34 4.36
CA ALA A 41 5.07 3.77 3.96
C ALA A 41 6.20 4.81 3.85
N GLY A 42 5.93 6.11 4.04
CA GLY A 42 6.94 7.16 3.91
C GLY A 42 7.48 7.34 2.49
N VAL A 43 6.67 7.02 1.46
CA VAL A 43 7.06 7.14 0.05
C VAL A 43 6.15 8.13 -0.69
N SER A 44 6.57 8.58 -1.87
CA SER A 44 5.68 9.41 -2.69
C SER A 44 4.55 8.59 -3.32
N VAL A 45 3.37 9.21 -3.47
CA VAL A 45 2.21 8.60 -4.13
C VAL A 45 2.54 8.16 -5.56
N ALA A 46 3.31 8.99 -6.27
CA ALA A 46 3.79 8.68 -7.62
C ALA A 46 4.69 7.44 -7.64
N TYR A 47 5.57 7.28 -6.65
CA TYR A 47 6.43 6.11 -6.53
C TYR A 47 5.60 4.85 -6.32
N TYR A 48 4.70 4.83 -5.34
CA TYR A 48 3.82 3.68 -5.09
C TYR A 48 2.91 3.36 -6.29
N THR A 49 2.41 4.38 -6.99
CA THR A 49 1.61 4.19 -8.21
C THR A 49 2.40 3.45 -9.30
N ARG A 50 3.68 3.78 -9.50
CA ARG A 50 4.54 3.06 -10.44
C ARG A 50 4.76 1.61 -10.03
N LEU A 51 4.90 1.32 -8.73
CA LEU A 51 4.98 -0.06 -8.23
C LEU A 51 3.71 -0.86 -8.55
N GLU A 52 2.54 -0.28 -8.30
CA GLU A 52 1.26 -0.91 -8.67
C GLU A 52 1.04 -1.04 -10.19
N GLN A 53 1.84 -0.36 -11.01
CA GLN A 53 1.84 -0.50 -12.47
C GLN A 53 2.89 -1.51 -12.97
N GLY A 54 3.68 -2.09 -12.06
CA GLY A 54 4.77 -3.02 -12.41
C GLY A 54 6.07 -2.31 -12.83
N ASN A 55 6.17 -1.00 -12.64
CA ASN A 55 7.34 -0.20 -12.99
C ASN A 55 8.17 0.19 -11.75
N GLY A 56 8.72 -0.83 -11.09
CA GLY A 56 9.52 -0.73 -9.86
C GLY A 56 10.93 -1.27 -10.03
N ARG A 57 11.69 -0.82 -11.04
CA ARG A 57 13.10 -1.21 -11.16
C ARG A 57 13.90 -0.59 -10.00
N ASN A 58 14.69 -1.42 -9.30
CA ASN A 58 15.57 -1.04 -8.20
C ASN A 58 14.85 -0.48 -6.96
N VAL A 59 13.73 -1.10 -6.53
CA VAL A 59 13.19 -0.81 -5.19
C VAL A 59 14.18 -1.33 -4.15
N SER A 60 14.53 -0.50 -3.17
CA SER A 60 15.37 -0.93 -2.05
C SER A 60 14.60 -1.88 -1.14
N ALA A 61 15.31 -2.78 -0.46
CA ALA A 61 14.72 -3.66 0.55
C ALA A 61 13.98 -2.86 1.64
N GLU A 62 14.55 -1.74 2.08
CA GLU A 62 13.94 -0.85 3.07
C GLU A 62 12.57 -0.30 2.62
N VAL A 63 12.43 0.06 1.34
CA VAL A 63 11.15 0.53 0.80
C VAL A 63 10.14 -0.60 0.69
N LEU A 64 10.57 -1.81 0.30
CA LEU A 64 9.70 -2.99 0.31
C LEU A 64 9.22 -3.30 1.73
N ASP A 65 10.09 -3.24 2.73
CA ASP A 65 9.74 -3.46 4.15
C ASP A 65 8.78 -2.40 4.67
N ALA A 66 8.97 -1.13 4.29
CA ALA A 66 8.06 -0.05 4.64
C ALA A 66 6.67 -0.27 4.04
N ILE A 67 6.60 -0.68 2.77
CA ILE A 67 5.35 -1.00 2.09
C ILE A 67 4.69 -2.24 2.71
N ALA A 68 5.47 -3.28 3.04
CA ALA A 68 4.97 -4.48 3.69
C ALA A 68 4.36 -4.19 5.06
N ARG A 69 5.04 -3.36 5.87
CA ARG A 69 4.52 -2.89 7.17
C ARG A 69 3.26 -2.04 7.01
N ALA A 70 3.23 -1.11 6.05
CA ALA A 70 2.04 -0.30 5.76
C ALA A 70 0.85 -1.15 5.29
N LEU A 71 1.12 -2.24 4.58
CA LEU A 71 0.14 -3.23 4.16
C LEU A 71 -0.21 -4.27 5.24
N ARG A 72 0.38 -4.17 6.43
CA ARG A 72 0.23 -5.14 7.53
C ARG A 72 0.38 -6.58 7.03
N LEU A 73 1.31 -6.81 6.10
CA LEU A 73 1.68 -8.16 5.71
C LEU A 73 2.30 -8.79 6.96
N THR A 74 1.59 -9.71 7.60
CA THR A 74 2.18 -10.53 8.67
C THR A 74 3.13 -11.53 8.02
N ASP A 75 4.11 -12.04 8.78
CA ASP A 75 5.21 -12.89 8.27
C ASP A 75 4.77 -14.12 7.44
N ALA A 76 3.47 -14.46 7.42
CA ALA A 76 2.88 -15.48 6.56
C ALA A 76 2.89 -15.13 5.05
N GLU A 77 3.32 -13.93 4.65
CA GLU A 77 3.28 -13.47 3.24
C GLU A 77 4.66 -13.20 2.63
N SER A 78 5.72 -13.58 3.34
CA SER A 78 7.13 -13.46 2.93
C SER A 78 7.72 -14.75 2.33
N ALA A 79 6.88 -15.71 1.90
CA ALA A 79 7.31 -17.00 1.34
C ALA A 79 7.43 -16.97 -0.20
#